data_AF-A0ABD1VW40-F1
#
_entry.id   AF-A0ABD1VW40-F1
#
_cell.length_a   1.000
_cell.length_b   1.000
_cell.length_c   1.000
_cell.angle_alpha   90.00
_cell.angle_beta   90.00
_cell.angle_gamma   90.00
#
_symmetry.space_group_name_H-M   'P 1'
#
loop_
_entity.id
_entity.type
_entity.pdbx_description
1 polymer ?
#
loop_
_entity_poly.entity_id
_entity_poly.type
_entity_poly.pdbx_seq_one_letter_code
_entity_poly.pdbx_strand_id
1 'polypeptide(L)'
;MGLQCCFSVTTLHTLKLSPISILRQSTKIPTLQPSLPPPQPSTPSPRQSPFRPSSHRTHNNFVKAPQWKAAIDFKWIRENKEAVAANVKNRNSNANIDLVVELYDKLLDVRKEVEGLRAERNVIANRMKGKLESSERQKLVEEGKNLKERLVTLEEDLLKLTDELQQEAQWCAKYDTSRCSSRRRRLFYHKKNCW
;
A
#
# COMPACT_ATOMS: atom_id res chain seq x y z
N MET A 1 12.97 -61.34 -3.48
CA MET A 1 12.36 -60.02 -3.76
C MET A 1 11.16 -59.86 -2.84
N GLY A 2 11.20 -58.93 -1.88
CA GLY A 2 10.08 -58.69 -0.97
C GLY A 2 10.57 -58.17 0.38
N LEU A 3 10.66 -56.84 0.50
CA LEU A 3 11.30 -56.12 1.59
C LEU A 3 10.61 -56.33 2.95
N GLN A 4 11.46 -56.50 3.98
CA GLN A 4 11.20 -56.12 5.36
C GLN A 4 10.74 -54.66 5.45
N CYS A 5 9.63 -54.42 6.15
CA CYS A 5 9.29 -53.10 6.71
C CYS A 5 9.14 -53.25 8.22
N CYS A 6 10.22 -52.96 8.95
CA CYS A 6 10.20 -52.80 10.40
C CYS A 6 9.66 -51.40 10.72
N PHE A 7 8.52 -51.33 11.41
CA PHE A 7 7.98 -50.08 11.95
C PHE A 7 8.75 -49.68 13.21
N SER A 8 9.62 -48.68 13.08
CA SER A 8 10.29 -48.04 14.21
C SER A 8 9.32 -47.08 14.92
N VAL A 9 8.85 -47.48 16.09
CA VAL A 9 8.05 -46.64 17.00
C VAL A 9 9.02 -45.72 17.75
N THR A 10 9.04 -44.44 17.40
CA THR A 10 9.82 -43.42 18.12
C THR A 10 8.98 -42.81 19.25
N THR A 11 9.52 -42.94 20.45
CA THR A 11 9.09 -42.38 21.74
C THR A 11 8.91 -40.86 21.70
N LEU A 12 7.70 -40.37 22.02
CA LEU A 12 7.43 -38.94 22.24
C LEU A 12 7.98 -38.52 23.61
N HIS A 13 9.03 -37.71 23.60
CA HIS A 13 9.53 -37.02 24.79
C HIS A 13 8.63 -35.83 25.13
N THR A 14 8.11 -35.85 26.36
CA THR A 14 7.25 -34.83 26.97
C THR A 14 8.08 -33.58 27.28
N LEU A 15 7.88 -32.49 26.55
CA LEU A 15 8.47 -31.19 26.91
C LEU A 15 7.60 -30.51 27.97
N LYS A 16 8.18 -30.34 29.15
CA LYS A 16 7.62 -29.63 30.31
C LYS A 16 7.42 -28.15 29.96
N LEU A 17 6.19 -27.67 30.04
CA LEU A 17 5.86 -26.25 30.03
C LEU A 17 6.03 -25.69 31.45
N SER A 18 7.03 -24.84 31.65
CA SER A 18 7.18 -24.00 32.84
C SER A 18 6.48 -22.66 32.61
N PRO A 19 5.62 -22.18 33.55
CA PRO A 19 4.96 -20.89 33.40
C PRO A 19 5.95 -19.74 33.63
N ILE A 20 6.09 -18.86 32.63
CA ILE A 20 6.87 -17.62 32.74
C ILE A 20 6.00 -16.60 33.49
N SER A 21 6.41 -16.28 34.72
CA SER A 21 5.83 -15.21 35.53
C SER A 21 6.13 -13.85 34.90
N ILE A 22 5.12 -13.21 34.31
CA ILE A 22 5.22 -11.83 33.80
C ILE A 22 5.21 -10.88 35.00
N LEU A 23 6.39 -10.44 35.41
CA LEU A 23 6.59 -9.41 36.43
C LEU A 23 6.13 -8.05 35.86
N ARG A 24 4.97 -7.61 36.32
CA ARG A 24 4.36 -6.30 36.06
C ARG A 24 5.19 -5.19 36.73
N GLN A 25 6.19 -4.66 36.04
CA GLN A 25 6.87 -3.44 36.48
C GLN A 25 6.05 -2.22 36.03
N SER A 26 5.31 -1.66 36.99
CA SER A 26 4.59 -0.39 36.88
C SER A 26 5.58 0.78 36.95
N THR A 27 6.08 1.23 35.81
CA THR A 27 6.82 2.49 35.72
C THR A 27 5.85 3.67 35.75
N LYS A 28 5.87 4.40 36.86
CA LYS A 28 5.15 5.64 37.07
C LYS A 28 5.69 6.71 36.11
N ILE A 29 4.83 7.31 35.30
CA ILE A 29 5.13 8.47 34.46
C ILE A 29 4.87 9.73 35.30
N PRO A 30 5.85 10.64 35.49
CA PRO A 30 5.61 11.93 36.13
C PRO A 30 4.98 12.90 35.13
N THR A 31 3.75 13.32 35.41
CA THR A 31 3.01 14.34 34.66
C THR A 31 3.57 15.72 35.01
N LEU A 32 4.39 16.30 34.12
CA LEU A 32 4.76 17.72 34.18
C LEU A 32 3.76 18.52 33.34
N GLN A 33 2.85 19.23 34.00
CA GLN A 33 2.03 20.28 33.40
C GLN A 33 2.83 21.57 33.29
N PRO A 34 2.84 22.25 32.13
CA PRO A 34 3.12 23.67 32.03
C PRO A 34 1.81 24.46 32.02
N SER A 35 1.61 25.32 33.03
CA SER A 35 0.52 26.29 33.09
C SER A 35 0.74 27.41 32.07
N LEU A 36 -0.12 27.50 31.06
CA LEU A 36 -0.23 28.65 30.16
C LEU A 36 -1.33 29.60 30.66
N PRO A 37 -1.06 30.91 30.83
CA PRO A 37 -2.09 31.89 31.17
C PRO A 37 -2.98 32.23 29.96
N PRO A 38 -4.27 32.56 30.19
CA PRO A 38 -5.23 32.85 29.11
C PRO A 38 -4.97 34.20 28.44
N PRO A 39 -5.11 34.33 27.11
CA PRO A 39 -5.01 35.61 26.42
C PRO A 39 -6.30 36.43 26.57
N GLN A 40 -6.12 37.71 26.90
CA GLN A 40 -7.16 38.74 27.01
C GLN A 40 -7.66 39.18 25.61
N PRO A 41 -8.94 39.58 25.47
CA PRO A 41 -9.49 40.09 24.22
C PRO A 41 -9.20 41.59 24.05
N SER A 42 -8.40 41.95 23.05
CA SER A 42 -8.22 43.35 22.62
C SER A 42 -8.87 43.60 21.27
N THR A 43 -9.60 44.71 21.22
CA THR A 43 -10.43 45.28 20.17
C THR A 43 -9.76 45.49 18.80
N PRO A 44 -10.55 45.55 17.70
CA PRO A 44 -10.04 45.76 16.34
C PRO A 44 -9.90 47.25 16.00
N SER A 45 -8.74 47.63 15.45
CA SER A 45 -8.58 48.87 14.68
C SER A 45 -8.09 48.53 13.25
N PRO A 46 -8.57 49.26 12.22
CA PRO A 46 -8.46 48.85 10.83
C PRO A 46 -7.06 49.19 10.27
N ARG A 47 -6.28 48.16 9.95
CA ARG A 47 -5.01 48.32 9.23
C ARG A 47 -5.25 48.15 7.73
N GLN A 48 -4.84 49.18 7.02
CA GLN A 48 -4.91 49.38 5.57
C GLN A 48 -4.40 48.18 4.78
N SER A 49 -5.16 47.83 3.75
CA SER A 49 -4.85 46.80 2.75
C SER A 49 -3.61 47.15 1.93
N PRO A 50 -2.56 46.33 1.93
CA PRO A 50 -1.55 46.38 0.88
C PRO A 50 -2.05 45.54 -0.31
N PHE A 51 -2.09 46.20 -1.46
CA PHE A 51 -2.17 45.65 -2.82
C PHE A 51 -1.85 44.16 -2.93
N ARG A 52 -2.85 43.39 -3.36
CA ARG A 52 -2.74 41.97 -3.71
C ARG A 52 -1.99 41.86 -5.04
N PRO A 53 -0.76 41.31 -5.10
CA PRO A 53 -0.15 41.03 -6.39
C PRO A 53 -0.90 39.88 -7.07
N SER A 54 -1.16 40.05 -8.36
CA SER A 54 -1.75 39.05 -9.26
C SER A 54 -1.21 37.66 -8.97
N SER A 55 -2.12 36.76 -8.57
CA SER A 55 -1.87 35.32 -8.54
C SER A 55 -1.70 34.87 -9.98
N HIS A 56 -0.45 34.84 -10.45
CA HIS A 56 -0.07 33.97 -11.54
C HIS A 56 -0.50 32.57 -11.13
N ARG A 57 -1.40 31.99 -11.94
CA ARG A 57 -1.87 30.62 -11.75
C ARG A 57 -0.69 29.71 -12.07
N THR A 58 0.13 29.43 -11.07
CA THR A 58 1.05 28.30 -11.12
C THR A 58 0.16 27.07 -11.25
N HIS A 59 0.27 26.37 -12.38
CA HIS A 59 -0.32 25.04 -12.55
C HIS A 59 0.41 24.10 -11.59
N ASN A 60 0.06 24.16 -10.31
CA ASN A 60 0.45 23.15 -9.35
C ASN A 60 -0.23 21.85 -9.79
N ASN A 61 0.57 20.91 -10.28
CA ASN A 61 0.25 19.48 -10.26
C ASN A 61 0.10 19.07 -8.79
N PHE A 62 -1.02 19.45 -8.17
CA PHE A 62 -1.44 18.89 -6.90
C PHE A 62 -1.70 17.41 -7.16
N VAL A 63 -0.77 16.58 -6.71
CA VAL A 63 -1.00 15.14 -6.50
C VAL A 63 -2.24 15.07 -5.61
N LYS A 64 -3.38 14.73 -6.22
CA LYS A 64 -4.66 14.66 -5.52
C LYS A 64 -4.49 13.67 -4.37
N ALA A 65 -4.98 14.02 -3.19
CA ALA A 65 -4.99 13.12 -2.04
C ALA A 65 -5.57 11.76 -2.46
N PRO A 66 -5.06 10.64 -1.92
CA PRO A 66 -5.43 9.32 -2.41
C PRO A 66 -6.94 9.14 -2.30
N GLN A 67 -7.59 9.03 -3.46
CA GLN A 67 -8.98 8.63 -3.54
C GLN A 67 -9.10 7.25 -2.88
N TRP A 68 -10.18 7.03 -2.12
CA TRP A 68 -10.33 5.79 -1.35
C TRP A 68 -10.11 4.57 -2.27
N LYS A 69 -9.25 3.65 -1.82
CA LYS A 69 -8.88 2.47 -2.61
C LYS A 69 -9.94 1.39 -2.42
N ALA A 70 -10.72 1.12 -3.48
CA ALA A 70 -11.63 0.00 -3.50
C ALA A 70 -10.86 -1.33 -3.43
N ALA A 71 -11.31 -2.27 -2.60
CA ALA A 71 -10.79 -3.63 -2.58
C ALA A 71 -11.33 -4.39 -3.82
N ILE A 72 -10.49 -4.50 -4.85
CA ILE A 72 -10.82 -5.18 -6.11
C ILE A 72 -9.75 -6.23 -6.40
N ASP A 73 -10.18 -7.45 -6.70
CA ASP A 73 -9.31 -8.56 -7.04
C ASP A 73 -8.96 -8.56 -8.54
N PHE A 74 -7.93 -7.81 -8.93
CA PHE A 74 -7.48 -7.71 -10.33
C PHE A 74 -7.06 -9.05 -10.93
N LYS A 75 -6.50 -9.94 -10.10
CA LYS A 75 -6.14 -11.31 -10.50
C LYS A 75 -7.37 -12.08 -11.02
N TRP A 76 -8.48 -11.98 -10.30
CA TRP A 76 -9.72 -12.66 -10.68
C TRP A 76 -10.29 -12.11 -12.00
N ILE A 77 -10.25 -10.79 -12.19
CA ILE A 77 -10.70 -10.13 -13.43
C ILE A 77 -9.88 -10.60 -14.63
N ARG A 78 -8.55 -10.72 -14.47
CA ARG A 78 -7.65 -11.23 -15.52
C ARG A 78 -7.95 -12.67 -15.90
N GLU A 79 -8.25 -13.52 -14.92
CA GLU A 79 -8.54 -14.95 -15.13
C GLU A 79 -9.95 -15.19 -15.68
N ASN A 80 -10.92 -14.29 -15.40
CA ASN A 80 -12.34 -14.48 -15.72
C ASN A 80 -12.88 -13.35 -16.62
N LYS A 81 -12.16 -13.00 -17.69
CA LYS A 81 -12.53 -11.90 -18.60
C LYS A 81 -13.93 -12.05 -19.20
N GLU A 82 -14.27 -13.26 -19.63
CA GLU A 82 -15.57 -13.54 -20.28
C GLU A 82 -16.75 -13.33 -19.32
N ALA A 83 -16.62 -13.78 -18.07
CA ALA A 83 -17.64 -13.61 -17.05
C ALA A 83 -17.86 -12.13 -16.71
N VAL A 84 -16.77 -11.35 -16.63
CA VAL A 84 -16.85 -9.90 -16.43
C VAL A 84 -17.49 -9.22 -17.65
N ALA A 85 -17.14 -9.65 -18.87
CA ALA A 85 -17.72 -9.12 -20.11
C ALA A 85 -19.22 -9.35 -20.21
N ALA A 86 -19.69 -10.54 -19.85
CA ALA A 86 -21.11 -10.85 -19.78
C ALA A 86 -21.84 -9.95 -18.77
N ASN A 87 -21.24 -9.73 -17.59
CA ASN A 87 -21.81 -8.85 -16.56
C ASN A 87 -21.87 -7.38 -16.98
N VAL A 88 -20.82 -6.88 -17.64
CA VAL A 88 -20.77 -5.51 -18.16
C VAL A 88 -21.84 -5.30 -19.23
N LYS A 89 -22.01 -6.27 -20.14
CA LYS A 89 -23.06 -6.27 -21.17
C LYS A 89 -24.47 -6.30 -20.55
N ASN A 90 -24.71 -7.16 -19.57
CA ASN A 90 -26.01 -7.25 -18.88
C ASN A 90 -26.41 -5.92 -18.21
N ARG A 91 -25.42 -5.10 -17.85
CA ARG A 91 -25.60 -3.84 -17.11
C ARG A 91 -25.42 -2.59 -17.98
N ASN A 92 -25.18 -2.74 -19.28
CA ASN A 92 -24.90 -1.67 -20.23
C ASN A 92 -23.86 -0.66 -19.68
N SER A 93 -22.84 -1.14 -18.98
CA SER A 93 -21.81 -0.28 -18.38
C SER A 93 -20.69 0.01 -19.40
N ASN A 94 -20.17 1.24 -19.39
CA ASN A 94 -19.08 1.67 -20.29
C ASN A 94 -17.70 1.25 -19.75
N ALA A 95 -17.54 -0.02 -19.37
CA ALA A 95 -16.31 -0.52 -18.76
C ALA A 95 -15.47 -1.29 -19.79
N ASN A 96 -14.21 -0.91 -19.95
CA ASN A 96 -13.30 -1.57 -20.88
C ASN A 96 -12.42 -2.60 -20.15
N ILE A 97 -12.66 -3.88 -20.42
CA ILE A 97 -12.00 -4.98 -19.71
C ILE A 97 -10.57 -5.18 -20.22
N ASP A 98 -10.34 -4.98 -21.51
CA ASP A 98 -9.03 -5.15 -22.11
C ASP A 98 -8.05 -4.11 -21.55
N LEU A 99 -8.50 -2.86 -21.41
CA LEU A 99 -7.71 -1.80 -20.76
C LEU A 99 -7.35 -2.13 -19.31
N VAL A 100 -8.29 -2.69 -18.52
CA VAL A 100 -8.00 -3.09 -17.13
C VAL A 100 -6.90 -4.15 -17.07
N VAL A 101 -6.91 -5.10 -18.00
CA VAL A 101 -5.88 -6.16 -18.05
C VAL A 101 -4.53 -5.59 -18.45
N GLU A 102 -4.49 -4.75 -19.49
CA GLU A 102 -3.25 -4.08 -19.93
C GLU A 102 -2.64 -3.20 -18.84
N LEU A 103 -3.46 -2.40 -18.15
CA LEU A 103 -3.01 -1.56 -17.04
C LEU A 103 -2.48 -2.40 -15.87
N TYR A 104 -3.11 -3.54 -15.60
CA TYR A 104 -2.65 -4.45 -14.56
C TYR A 104 -1.30 -5.08 -14.90
N ASP A 105 -1.08 -5.49 -16.16
CA ASP A 105 0.21 -6.03 -16.60
C ASP A 105 1.32 -4.98 -16.52
N LYS A 106 1.06 -3.75 -16.99
CA LYS A 106 1.99 -2.61 -16.86
C LYS A 106 2.34 -2.32 -15.39
N LEU A 107 1.34 -2.35 -14.49
CA LEU A 107 1.56 -2.14 -13.06
C LEU A 107 2.50 -3.22 -12.47
N LEU A 108 2.35 -4.48 -12.89
CA LEU A 108 3.22 -5.56 -12.45
C LEU A 108 4.66 -5.35 -12.92
N ASP A 109 4.86 -4.89 -14.15
CA ASP A 109 6.20 -4.68 -14.69
C ASP A 109 6.91 -3.50 -14.02
N VAL A 110 6.25 -2.34 -13.92
CA VAL A 110 6.79 -1.18 -13.19
C VAL A 110 7.09 -1.53 -11.72
N ARG A 111 6.23 -2.34 -11.07
CA ARG A 111 6.50 -2.80 -9.70
C ARG A 111 7.76 -3.67 -9.62
N LYS A 112 7.99 -4.57 -10.58
CA LYS A 112 9.23 -5.38 -10.61
C LYS A 112 10.45 -4.48 -10.78
N GLU A 113 10.38 -3.48 -11.64
CA GLU A 113 11.47 -2.52 -11.86
C GLU A 113 11.80 -1.73 -10.59
N VAL A 114 10.78 -1.21 -9.88
CA VAL A 114 10.98 -0.51 -8.60
C VAL A 114 11.66 -1.40 -7.57
N GLU A 115 11.24 -2.66 -7.44
CA GLU A 115 11.90 -3.61 -6.52
C GLU A 115 13.34 -3.95 -6.96
N GLY A 116 13.60 -4.03 -8.28
CA GLY A 116 14.95 -4.16 -8.83
C GLY A 116 15.86 -2.98 -8.44
N LEU A 117 15.40 -1.74 -8.64
CA LEU A 117 16.17 -0.55 -8.26
C LEU A 117 16.41 -0.47 -6.74
N ARG A 118 15.44 -0.90 -5.92
CA ARG A 118 15.62 -1.00 -4.46
C ARG A 118 16.71 -2.01 -4.11
N ALA A 119 16.77 -3.14 -4.81
CA ALA A 119 17.83 -4.13 -4.65
C ALA A 119 19.20 -3.59 -5.08
N GLU A 120 19.29 -2.91 -6.22
CA GLU A 120 20.52 -2.26 -6.69
C GLU A 120 21.04 -1.22 -5.70
N ARG A 121 20.14 -0.36 -5.19
CA ARG A 121 20.49 0.62 -4.16
C ARG A 121 21.03 -0.05 -2.89
N ASN A 122 20.48 -1.20 -2.50
CA ASN A 122 21.00 -1.99 -1.37
C ASN A 122 22.38 -2.60 -1.69
N VAL A 123 22.62 -3.06 -2.92
CA VAL A 123 23.95 -3.54 -3.35
C VAL A 123 24.98 -2.43 -3.27
N ILE A 124 24.66 -1.22 -3.75
CA ILE A 124 25.55 -0.05 -3.63
C ILE A 124 25.81 0.29 -2.16
N ALA A 125 24.77 0.31 -1.31
CA ALA A 125 24.93 0.56 0.11
C ALA A 125 25.84 -0.47 0.80
N ASN A 126 25.74 -1.74 0.40
CA ASN A 126 26.61 -2.80 0.91
C ASN A 126 28.06 -2.65 0.41
N ARG A 127 28.26 -2.27 -0.86
CA ARG A 127 29.60 -1.94 -1.39
C ARG A 127 30.22 -0.77 -0.62
N MET A 128 29.45 0.26 -0.29
CA MET A 128 29.91 1.43 0.49
C MET A 128 30.39 1.14 1.91
N LYS A 129 30.00 0.02 2.50
CA LYS A 129 30.42 -0.35 3.86
C LYS A 129 31.89 -0.81 3.94
N GLY A 130 32.51 -1.15 2.80
CA GLY A 130 33.92 -1.56 2.72
C GLY A 130 34.92 -0.39 2.77
N LYS A 131 36.20 -0.74 2.92
CA LYS A 131 37.31 0.21 2.72
C LYS A 131 37.58 0.34 1.22
N LEU A 132 36.90 1.28 0.57
CA LEU A 132 37.19 1.65 -0.83
C LEU A 132 38.05 2.91 -0.92
N GLU A 133 38.75 3.01 -2.04
CA GLU A 133 39.50 4.19 -2.47
C GLU A 133 38.53 5.37 -2.73
N SER A 134 39.01 6.62 -2.56
CA SER A 134 38.14 7.79 -2.56
C SER A 134 37.49 8.08 -3.93
N SER A 135 38.15 7.74 -5.03
CA SER A 135 37.60 7.83 -6.39
C SER A 135 36.45 6.84 -6.60
N GLU A 136 36.61 5.59 -6.15
CA GLU A 136 35.57 4.57 -6.26
C GLU A 136 34.35 4.89 -5.41
N ARG A 137 34.56 5.48 -4.22
CA ARG A 137 33.49 5.99 -3.38
C ARG A 137 32.69 7.08 -4.08
N GLN A 138 33.35 8.00 -4.78
CA GLN A 138 32.69 9.09 -5.50
C GLN A 138 31.77 8.56 -6.61
N LYS A 139 32.23 7.56 -7.38
CA LYS A 139 31.44 6.90 -8.45
C LYS A 139 30.16 6.25 -7.89
N LEU A 140 30.28 5.51 -6.80
CA LEU A 140 29.14 4.83 -6.17
C LEU A 140 28.14 5.81 -5.54
N VAL A 141 28.59 6.99 -5.11
CA VAL A 141 27.70 8.07 -4.66
C VAL A 141 26.91 8.66 -5.84
N GLU A 142 27.53 8.85 -6.99
CA GLU A 142 26.87 9.34 -8.20
C GLU A 142 25.83 8.33 -8.73
N GLU A 143 26.20 7.05 -8.78
CA GLU A 143 25.27 5.96 -9.10
C GLU A 143 24.07 5.94 -8.13
N GLY A 144 24.32 6.06 -6.83
CA GLY A 144 23.27 6.12 -5.81
C GLY A 144 22.31 7.30 -5.98
N LYS A 145 22.79 8.45 -6.46
CA LYS A 145 21.95 9.62 -6.77
C LYS A 145 21.07 9.36 -8.00
N ASN A 146 21.64 8.85 -9.09
CA ASN A 146 20.90 8.50 -10.30
C ASN A 146 19.83 7.44 -10.02
N LEU A 147 20.13 6.41 -9.20
CA LEU A 147 19.13 5.43 -8.78
C LEU A 147 17.98 6.06 -7.99
N LYS A 148 18.27 7.00 -7.11
CA LYS A 148 17.24 7.69 -6.32
C LYS A 148 16.30 8.51 -7.21
N GLU A 149 16.85 9.24 -8.18
CA GLU A 149 16.04 10.02 -9.13
C GLU A 149 15.12 9.12 -9.95
N ARG A 150 15.66 8.02 -10.51
CA ARG A 150 14.86 7.01 -11.24
C ARG A 150 13.78 6.35 -10.39
N LEU A 151 14.10 6.07 -9.12
CA LEU A 151 13.16 5.48 -8.19
C LEU A 151 11.98 6.42 -7.93
N VAL A 152 12.23 7.72 -7.72
CA VAL A 152 11.16 8.71 -7.53
C VAL A 152 10.25 8.79 -8.75
N THR A 153 10.82 8.84 -9.96
CA THR A 153 10.00 8.91 -11.19
C THR A 153 9.13 7.66 -11.39
N LEU A 154 9.69 6.46 -11.14
CA LEU A 154 8.91 5.23 -11.28
C LEU A 154 7.86 5.06 -10.18
N GLU A 155 8.12 5.53 -8.96
CA GLU A 155 7.12 5.51 -7.89
C GLU A 155 5.94 6.44 -8.19
N GLU A 156 6.18 7.61 -8.79
CA GLU A 156 5.12 8.49 -9.27
C GLU A 156 4.28 7.84 -10.38
N ASP A 157 4.93 7.16 -11.33
CA ASP A 157 4.23 6.48 -12.42
C ASP A 157 3.44 5.26 -11.92
N LEU A 158 3.98 4.53 -10.94
CA LEU A 158 3.26 3.44 -10.27
C LEU A 158 1.97 3.97 -9.60
N LEU A 159 2.03 5.12 -8.95
CA LEU A 159 0.85 5.75 -8.34
C LEU A 159 -0.18 6.12 -9.41
N LYS A 160 0.22 6.79 -10.49
CA LYS A 160 -0.68 7.15 -11.61
C LYS A 160 -1.36 5.91 -12.21
N LEU A 161 -0.57 4.88 -12.54
CA LEU A 161 -1.09 3.62 -13.08
C LEU A 161 -2.06 2.92 -12.13
N THR A 162 -1.78 2.96 -10.82
CA THR A 162 -2.67 2.38 -9.81
C THR A 162 -4.01 3.13 -9.76
N ASP A 163 -3.97 4.46 -9.84
CA ASP A 163 -5.17 5.30 -9.80
C ASP A 163 -6.02 5.16 -11.06
N GLU A 164 -5.39 5.05 -12.24
CA GLU A 164 -6.05 4.75 -13.51
C GLU A 164 -6.70 3.36 -13.48
N LEU A 165 -5.94 2.34 -13.06
CA LEU A 165 -6.43 0.98 -12.94
C LEU A 165 -7.63 0.90 -11.98
N GLN A 166 -7.60 1.63 -10.86
CA GLN A 166 -8.72 1.65 -9.92
C GLN A 166 -9.94 2.35 -10.48
N GLN A 167 -9.79 3.42 -11.25
CA GLN A 167 -10.92 4.10 -11.88
C GLN A 167 -11.63 3.19 -12.88
N GLU A 168 -10.88 2.54 -13.77
CA GLU A 168 -11.43 1.61 -14.75
C GLU A 168 -12.10 0.41 -14.08
N ALA A 169 -11.43 -0.15 -13.06
CA ALA A 169 -11.96 -1.31 -12.35
C ALA A 169 -13.22 -1.00 -11.54
N GLN A 170 -13.44 0.24 -11.09
CA GLN A 170 -14.69 0.65 -10.43
C GLN A 170 -15.92 0.55 -11.34
N TRP A 171 -15.74 0.71 -12.66
CA TRP A 171 -16.82 0.52 -13.63
C TRP A 171 -17.15 -0.97 -13.82
N CYS A 172 -16.14 -1.84 -13.80
CA CYS A 172 -16.28 -3.30 -13.94
C CYS A 172 -16.80 -4.00 -12.67
N ALA A 173 -16.30 -3.62 -11.49
CA ALA A 173 -16.41 -4.42 -10.26
C ALA A 173 -17.72 -4.25 -9.48
N LYS A 174 -18.69 -3.48 -9.98
CA LYS A 174 -20.00 -3.40 -9.33
C LYS A 174 -20.69 -4.77 -9.46
N TYR A 175 -20.78 -5.53 -8.38
CA TYR A 175 -21.40 -6.86 -8.37
C TYR A 175 -22.86 -6.80 -8.83
N ASP A 176 -23.29 -7.80 -9.59
CA ASP A 176 -24.67 -7.96 -10.00
C ASP A 176 -25.55 -8.27 -8.77
N THR A 177 -26.31 -7.27 -8.32
CA THR A 177 -27.26 -7.41 -7.23
C THR A 177 -28.52 -8.17 -7.64
N SER A 178 -28.69 -8.55 -8.92
CA SER A 178 -29.86 -9.31 -9.39
C SER A 178 -29.98 -10.71 -8.77
N ARG A 179 -28.86 -11.31 -8.35
CA ARG A 179 -28.82 -12.56 -7.55
C ARG A 179 -29.11 -12.34 -6.06
N CYS A 180 -29.23 -11.09 -5.62
CA CYS A 180 -29.65 -10.69 -4.27
C CYS A 180 -31.18 -10.53 -4.17
N SER A 181 -31.93 -11.38 -4.87
CA SER A 181 -33.40 -11.40 -4.84
C SER A 181 -33.96 -12.57 -4.03
N SER A 182 -33.14 -13.36 -3.32
CA SER A 182 -33.62 -14.53 -2.57
C SER A 182 -32.77 -14.91 -1.34
N ARG A 183 -32.74 -14.06 -0.30
CA ARG A 183 -32.79 -14.48 1.12
C ARG A 183 -32.78 -13.29 2.09
N ARG A 184 -33.97 -13.01 2.61
CA ARG A 184 -34.30 -12.55 3.98
C ARG A 184 -33.29 -11.67 4.72
N ARG A 185 -33.79 -10.47 5.05
CA ARG A 185 -33.80 -9.86 6.40
C ARG A 185 -32.94 -10.59 7.44
N ARG A 186 -32.04 -9.79 8.04
CA ARG A 186 -31.50 -9.93 9.41
C ARG A 186 -30.35 -10.92 9.56
N LEU A 187 -29.14 -10.37 9.68
CA LEU A 187 -27.98 -10.77 10.51
C LEU A 187 -26.81 -9.87 10.05
N PHE A 188 -26.77 -8.60 10.47
CA PHE A 188 -26.01 -8.16 11.65
C PHE A 188 -24.72 -8.95 11.91
N TYR A 189 -23.59 -8.26 11.71
CA TYR A 189 -22.25 -8.57 12.20
C TYR A 189 -22.25 -9.31 13.56
N HIS A 190 -21.84 -10.59 13.61
CA HIS A 190 -21.02 -11.14 14.71
C HIS A 190 -20.64 -12.63 14.52
N LYS A 191 -19.33 -12.90 14.35
CA LYS A 191 -18.51 -14.03 14.87
C LYS A 191 -17.27 -14.10 13.99
N LYS A 192 -16.10 -13.58 14.41
CA LYS A 192 -15.16 -14.21 15.36
C LYS A 192 -15.12 -15.74 15.26
N ASN A 193 -13.95 -16.20 14.81
CA ASN A 193 -13.35 -17.53 14.97
C ASN A 193 -13.97 -18.66 14.15
N CYS A 194 -13.26 -19.03 13.08
CA CYS A 194 -13.17 -20.40 12.60
C CYS A 194 -11.71 -20.83 12.76
N TRP A 195 -11.54 -22.10 13.12
CA TRP A 195 -10.33 -22.80 13.52
C TRP A 195 -9.18 -22.72 12.52
#